data_AF-A0A3N5ZNZ3-F1
#
_entry.id   AF-A0A3N5ZNZ3-F1
#
_cell.length_a   1.000
_cell.length_b   1.000
_cell.length_c   1.000
_cell.angle_alpha   90.00
_cell.angle_beta   90.00
_cell.angle_gamma   90.00
#
_symmetry.space_group_name_H-M   'P 1'
#
loop_
_entity.id
_entity.type
_entity.pdbx_description
1 polymer ?
#
loop_
_entity_poly.entity_id
_entity_poly.type
_entity_poly.pdbx_seq_one_letter_code
_entity_poly.pdbx_strand_id
1 'polypeptide(L)'
;MSNVSNIVKTIQDIMRKDAGTYGDAQRLEQLGWMFFLKIMDDREKELELIRDGYRSPLPQHLRWSSWAADEEGITGEALLDFVNNTLLPKLKSLAGGVDKMAGLVRMTFEDANNYMKN
;
A
#
# COMPACT_ATOMS: atom_id res chain seq x y z
N MET A 1 -5.90 -22.68 10.43
CA MET A 1 -5.90 -21.55 9.48
C MET A 1 -5.85 -20.27 10.29
N SER A 2 -4.71 -19.59 10.29
CA SER A 2 -4.56 -18.29 10.95
C SER A 2 -5.63 -17.34 10.41
N ASN A 3 -6.41 -16.81 11.35
CA ASN A 3 -7.73 -16.26 11.09
C ASN A 3 -7.58 -14.86 10.47
N VAL A 4 -7.65 -14.76 9.14
CA VAL A 4 -7.62 -13.47 8.40
C VAL A 4 -8.65 -12.49 8.98
N SER A 5 -9.81 -12.98 9.43
CA SER A 5 -10.80 -12.15 10.13
C SER A 5 -10.25 -11.56 11.42
N ASN A 6 -9.45 -12.31 12.19
CA ASN A 6 -8.82 -11.79 13.40
C ASN A 6 -7.76 -10.73 13.06
N ILE A 7 -6.94 -10.94 12.02
CA ILE A 7 -5.95 -9.94 11.58
C ILE A 7 -6.64 -8.64 11.17
N VAL A 8 -7.68 -8.73 10.33
CA VAL A 8 -8.47 -7.57 9.91
C VAL A 8 -9.08 -6.86 11.12
N LYS A 9 -9.66 -7.60 12.07
CA LYS A 9 -10.20 -7.02 13.31
C LYS A 9 -9.13 -6.31 14.12
N THR A 10 -7.96 -6.92 14.31
CA THR A 10 -6.84 -6.31 15.04
C THR A 10 -6.39 -5.01 14.37
N ILE A 11 -6.26 -4.98 13.04
CA ILE A 11 -5.90 -3.75 12.31
C ILE A 11 -6.99 -2.68 12.49
N GLN A 12 -8.27 -3.04 12.37
CA GLN A 12 -9.38 -2.13 12.61
C GLN A 12 -9.38 -1.57 14.04
N ASP A 13 -9.08 -2.41 15.04
CA ASP A 13 -9.00 -2.01 16.45
C ASP A 13 -7.81 -1.08 16.71
N ILE A 14 -6.70 -1.22 15.97
CA ILE A 14 -5.59 -0.27 16.00
C ILE A 14 -6.02 1.05 15.37
N MET A 15 -6.62 1.04 14.17
CA MET A 15 -7.07 2.25 13.47
C MET A 15 -8.13 3.04 14.27
N ARG A 16 -8.98 2.37 15.06
CA ARG A 16 -9.96 3.06 15.93
C ARG A 16 -9.34 4.03 16.93
N LYS A 17 -8.05 3.89 17.25
CA LYS A 17 -7.33 4.77 18.15
C LYS A 17 -6.75 6.01 17.45
N ASP A 18 -6.69 5.99 16.12
CA ASP A 18 -6.11 7.06 15.33
C ASP A 18 -7.15 8.17 15.05
N ALA A 19 -6.70 9.41 15.23
CA ALA A 19 -7.49 10.64 15.09
C ALA A 19 -7.83 10.99 13.63
N GLY A 20 -7.40 10.19 12.66
CA GLY A 20 -7.71 10.33 11.25
C GLY A 20 -8.81 9.40 10.77
N THR A 21 -9.02 8.28 11.46
CA THR A 21 -9.91 7.20 11.02
C THR A 21 -11.13 7.02 11.92
N TYR A 22 -11.90 8.11 12.10
CA TYR A 22 -13.11 8.10 12.95
C TYR A 22 -14.23 7.19 12.41
N GLY A 23 -14.45 7.14 11.09
CA GLY A 23 -15.51 6.34 10.48
C GLY A 23 -15.05 5.02 9.86
N ASP A 24 -16.00 4.10 9.66
CA ASP A 24 -15.73 2.79 9.03
C ASP A 24 -15.28 2.94 7.58
N ALA A 25 -15.80 3.93 6.86
CA ALA A 25 -15.40 4.22 5.49
C ALA A 25 -13.89 4.55 5.39
N GLN A 26 -13.39 5.41 6.28
CA GLN A 26 -11.96 5.77 6.30
C GLN A 26 -11.09 4.56 6.62
N ARG A 27 -11.50 3.72 7.59
CA ARG A 27 -10.78 2.49 7.93
C ARG A 27 -10.75 1.51 6.76
N LEU A 28 -11.87 1.34 6.07
CA LEU A 28 -11.95 0.49 4.89
C LEU A 28 -11.06 1.02 3.77
N GLU A 29 -11.00 2.33 3.55
CA GLU A 29 -10.11 2.94 2.56
C GLU A 29 -8.63 2.68 2.92
N GLN A 30 -8.25 2.83 4.20
CA GLN A 30 -6.88 2.53 4.65
C GLN A 30 -6.50 1.07 4.42
N LEU A 31 -7.39 0.13 4.76
CA LEU A 31 -7.17 -1.29 4.48
C LEU A 31 -7.09 -1.57 2.98
N GLY A 32 -7.94 -0.92 2.18
CA GLY A 32 -8.02 -1.13 0.74
C GLY A 32 -6.70 -0.88 0.03
N TRP A 33 -6.12 0.30 0.22
CA TRP A 33 -4.88 0.66 -0.47
C TRP A 33 -3.66 -0.12 0.07
N MET A 34 -3.60 -0.37 1.39
CA MET A 34 -2.50 -1.14 1.98
C MET A 34 -2.52 -2.59 1.53
N PHE A 35 -3.68 -3.25 1.56
CA PHE A 35 -3.81 -4.63 1.09
C PHE A 35 -3.53 -4.73 -0.40
N PHE A 36 -3.96 -3.76 -1.20
CA PHE A 36 -3.61 -3.73 -2.61
C PHE A 36 -2.09 -3.78 -2.82
N LEU A 37 -1.33 -2.89 -2.16
CA LEU A 37 0.13 -2.87 -2.30
C LEU A 37 0.80 -4.14 -1.78
N LYS A 38 0.35 -4.68 -0.65
CA LYS A 38 0.90 -5.93 -0.10
C LYS A 38 0.67 -7.10 -1.05
N ILE A 39 -0.56 -7.25 -1.54
CA ILE A 39 -0.93 -8.34 -2.45
C ILE A 39 -0.18 -8.19 -3.77
N MET A 40 -0.08 -6.97 -4.29
CA MET A 40 0.68 -6.69 -5.51
C MET A 40 2.15 -7.10 -5.34
N ASP A 41 2.84 -6.63 -4.30
CA ASP A 41 4.24 -6.94 -4.04
C ASP A 41 4.50 -8.45 -3.89
N ASP A 42 3.60 -9.18 -3.22
CA ASP A 42 3.68 -10.64 -3.13
C ASP A 42 3.54 -11.31 -4.50
N ARG A 43 2.62 -10.84 -5.35
CA ARG A 43 2.47 -11.34 -6.72
C ARG A 43 3.67 -11.00 -7.59
N GLU A 44 4.26 -9.83 -7.45
CA GLU A 44 5.47 -9.45 -8.16
C GLU A 44 6.65 -10.36 -7.79
N LYS A 45 6.83 -10.66 -6.50
CA LYS A 45 7.84 -11.63 -6.05
C LYS A 45 7.64 -13.02 -6.65
N GLU A 46 6.41 -13.51 -6.70
CA GLU A 46 6.10 -14.78 -7.38
C GLU A 46 6.46 -14.72 -8.88
N LEU A 47 6.11 -13.62 -9.55
CA LEU A 47 6.40 -13.44 -10.98
C LEU A 47 7.89 -13.31 -11.27
N GLU A 48 8.65 -12.62 -10.43
CA GLU A 48 10.11 -12.49 -10.55
C GLU A 48 10.83 -13.84 -10.48
N LEU A 49 10.26 -14.82 -9.74
CA LEU A 49 10.82 -16.17 -9.64
C LEU A 49 10.49 -17.07 -10.84
N ILE A 50 9.33 -16.85 -11.47
CA ILE A 50 8.79 -17.76 -12.50
C ILE A 50 9.02 -17.22 -13.92
N ARG A 51 9.11 -15.89 -14.08
CA ARG A 51 9.21 -15.22 -15.37
C ARG A 51 10.52 -14.45 -15.48
N ASP A 52 11.44 -15.03 -16.25
CA ASP A 52 12.69 -14.37 -16.61
C ASP A 52 12.42 -13.01 -17.28
N GLY A 53 13.12 -11.98 -16.79
CA GLY A 53 13.03 -10.62 -17.32
C GLY A 53 11.74 -9.87 -16.95
N TYR A 54 10.99 -10.32 -15.93
CA TYR A 54 9.91 -9.52 -15.35
C TYR A 54 10.44 -8.14 -14.91
N ARG A 55 9.67 -7.10 -15.22
CA ARG A 55 9.94 -5.73 -14.78
C ARG A 55 8.69 -5.20 -14.08
N SER A 56 8.85 -4.79 -12.84
CA SER A 56 7.78 -4.15 -12.09
C SER A 56 7.37 -2.83 -12.75
N PRO A 57 6.06 -2.51 -12.76
CA PRO A 57 5.59 -1.17 -13.09
C PRO A 57 5.95 -0.14 -12.02
N LEU A 58 6.32 -0.58 -10.81
CA LEU A 58 6.64 0.29 -9.69
C LEU A 58 8.16 0.48 -9.53
N PRO A 59 8.62 1.73 -9.34
CA PRO A 59 9.95 2.02 -8.84
C PRO A 59 10.22 1.26 -7.52
N GLN A 60 11.45 0.77 -7.35
CA GLN A 60 11.82 -0.06 -6.20
C GLN A 60 11.43 0.57 -4.86
N HIS A 61 11.67 1.86 -4.65
CA HIS A 61 11.39 2.56 -3.40
C HIS A 61 9.90 2.73 -3.09
N LEU A 62 8.99 2.42 -4.03
CA LEU A 62 7.54 2.45 -3.83
C LEU A 62 6.93 1.07 -3.58
N ARG A 63 7.69 0.00 -3.83
CA ARG A 63 7.23 -1.38 -3.59
C ARG A 63 7.06 -1.61 -2.10
N TRP A 64 6.03 -2.37 -1.70
CA TRP A 64 5.72 -2.65 -0.29
C TRP A 64 6.94 -3.18 0.46
N SER A 65 7.67 -4.12 -0.16
CA SER A 65 8.86 -4.72 0.41
C SER A 65 9.97 -3.75 0.78
N SER A 66 10.02 -2.57 0.17
CA SER A 66 11.08 -1.59 0.39
C SER A 66 10.86 -0.69 1.61
N TRP A 67 9.63 -0.56 2.11
CA TRP A 67 9.32 0.36 3.22
C TRP A 67 8.47 -0.26 4.34
N ALA A 68 7.75 -1.36 4.08
CA ALA A 68 6.82 -1.98 5.04
C ALA A 68 7.16 -3.43 5.42
N ALA A 69 8.23 -4.03 4.88
CA ALA A 69 8.62 -5.40 5.22
C ALA A 69 9.54 -5.50 6.45
N ASP A 70 10.23 -4.41 6.80
CA ASP A 70 11.11 -4.35 7.96
C ASP A 70 10.33 -3.88 9.20
N GLU A 71 10.35 -4.66 10.27
CA GLU A 71 9.69 -4.33 11.54
C GLU A 71 10.36 -3.14 12.24
N GLU A 72 11.66 -2.90 11.96
CA GLU A 72 12.43 -1.75 12.46
C GLU A 72 12.54 -0.62 11.41
N GLY A 73 11.71 -0.68 10.37
CA GLY A 73 11.70 0.29 9.27
C GLY A 73 11.20 1.70 9.67
N ILE A 74 10.90 2.52 8.66
CA ILE A 74 10.41 3.88 8.89
C ILE A 74 9.08 3.87 9.65
N THR A 75 8.95 4.74 10.65
CA THR A 75 7.77 4.84 11.52
C THR A 75 7.46 6.30 11.86
N GLY A 76 6.32 6.54 12.52
CA GLY A 76 5.87 7.86 12.97
C GLY A 76 5.81 8.91 11.85
N GLU A 77 6.29 10.12 12.14
CA GLU A 77 6.26 11.25 11.19
C GLU A 77 6.97 10.96 9.87
N ALA A 78 8.09 10.22 9.89
CA ALA A 78 8.83 9.87 8.68
C ALA A 78 8.01 8.95 7.76
N LEU A 79 7.27 7.99 8.34
CA LEU A 79 6.37 7.13 7.57
C LEU A 79 5.19 7.93 7.01
N LEU A 80 4.60 8.82 7.81
CA LEU A 80 3.50 9.67 7.37
C LEU A 80 3.92 10.60 6.23
N ASP A 81 5.10 11.23 6.33
CA ASP A 81 5.66 12.08 5.27
C ASP A 81 5.90 11.27 3.99
N PHE A 82 6.51 10.10 4.11
CA PHE A 82 6.72 9.21 2.97
C PHE A 82 5.40 8.82 2.29
N VAL A 83 4.40 8.38 3.05
CA VAL A 83 3.11 7.94 2.50
C VAL A 83 2.38 9.09 1.81
N ASN A 84 2.30 10.25 2.48
CA ASN A 84 1.51 11.39 2.03
C ASN A 84 2.16 12.17 0.90
N ASN A 85 3.48 12.37 0.96
CA ASN A 85 4.20 13.27 0.06
C ASN A 85 4.97 12.53 -1.04
N THR A 86 5.24 11.23 -0.86
CA THR A 86 5.98 10.43 -1.85
C THR A 86 5.16 9.29 -2.42
N LEU A 87 4.66 8.36 -1.60
CA LEU A 87 4.03 7.12 -2.07
C LEU A 87 2.75 7.39 -2.85
N LEU A 88 1.70 7.89 -2.19
CA LEU A 88 0.40 8.09 -2.83
C LEU A 88 0.47 9.05 -4.03
N PRO A 89 1.16 10.21 -3.96
CA PRO A 89 1.30 11.09 -5.13
C PRO A 89 2.01 10.43 -6.32
N LYS A 90 3.04 9.62 -6.08
CA LYS A 90 3.73 8.91 -7.17
C LYS A 90 2.88 7.79 -7.77
N LEU A 91 2.12 7.07 -6.97
CA LEU A 91 1.20 6.04 -7.48
C LEU A 91 0.08 6.66 -8.35
N LYS A 92 -0.46 7.81 -7.92
CA LYS A 92 -1.43 8.61 -8.69
C LYS A 92 -0.88 9.13 -10.03
N SER A 93 0.43 9.36 -10.11
CA SER A 93 1.09 9.93 -11.30
C SER A 93 1.79 8.89 -12.18
N LEU A 94 1.58 7.59 -11.94
CA LEU A 94 2.14 6.55 -12.80
C LEU A 94 1.64 6.73 -14.24
N ALA A 95 2.58 6.74 -15.19
CA ALA A 95 2.25 6.81 -16.60
C ALA A 95 1.54 5.52 -17.00
N GLY A 96 0.23 5.60 -17.28
CA GLY A 96 -0.59 4.50 -17.77
C GLY A 96 -0.32 4.16 -19.24
N GLY A 97 0.95 4.05 -19.62
CA GLY A 97 1.40 3.77 -20.98
C GLY A 97 1.22 2.30 -21.37
N VAL A 98 2.27 1.68 -21.93
CA VAL A 98 2.24 0.29 -22.45
C VAL A 98 1.94 -0.75 -21.35
N ASP A 99 2.26 -0.43 -20.09
CA ASP A 99 2.05 -1.33 -18.96
C ASP A 99 0.62 -1.20 -18.39
N LYS A 100 -0.20 -2.22 -18.66
CA LYS A 100 -1.57 -2.32 -18.16
C LYS A 100 -1.63 -2.32 -16.62
N MET A 101 -0.62 -2.87 -15.96
CA MET A 101 -0.57 -2.92 -14.50
C MET A 101 -0.31 -1.53 -13.92
N ALA A 102 0.58 -0.74 -14.52
CA ALA A 102 0.78 0.66 -14.12
C ALA A 102 -0.51 1.48 -14.22
N GLY A 103 -1.30 1.25 -15.29
CA GLY A 103 -2.63 1.85 -15.45
C GLY A 103 -3.62 1.43 -14.35
N LEU A 104 -3.65 0.14 -13.98
CA LEU A 104 -4.50 -0.37 -12.90
C LEU A 104 -4.13 0.22 -11.54
N VAL A 105 -2.83 0.32 -11.25
CA VAL A 105 -2.36 0.96 -10.01
C VAL A 105 -2.80 2.42 -10.00
N ARG A 106 -2.55 3.18 -11.07
CA ARG A 106 -2.99 4.57 -11.13
C ARG A 106 -4.49 4.72 -10.87
N MET A 107 -5.32 3.92 -11.53
CA MET A 107 -6.78 3.96 -11.37
C MET A 107 -7.22 3.62 -9.94
N THR A 108 -6.56 2.65 -9.31
CA THR A 108 -6.87 2.24 -7.93
C THR A 108 -6.51 3.33 -6.92
N PHE A 109 -5.42 4.07 -7.19
CA PHE A 109 -4.88 5.07 -6.28
C PHE A 109 -5.34 6.49 -6.56
N GLU A 110 -6.06 6.76 -7.65
CA GLU A 110 -6.47 8.10 -8.09
C GLU A 110 -7.08 8.93 -6.95
N ASP A 111 -8.04 8.33 -6.24
CA ASP A 111 -8.75 8.95 -5.11
C ASP A 111 -8.21 8.53 -3.74
N ALA A 112 -7.18 7.68 -3.67
CA ALA A 112 -6.68 7.14 -2.42
C ALA A 112 -6.02 8.24 -1.57
N ASN A 113 -6.45 8.36 -0.31
CA ASN A 113 -5.81 9.24 0.66
C ASN A 113 -5.42 8.45 1.91
N ASN A 114 -4.31 8.84 2.54
CA ASN A 114 -3.98 8.36 3.86
C ASN A 114 -4.66 9.26 4.90
N TYR A 115 -5.60 8.68 5.63
CA TYR A 115 -6.26 9.39 6.71
C TYR A 115 -5.51 9.29 8.03
N MET A 116 -4.65 8.28 8.23
CA MET A 116 -3.96 8.08 9.50
C MET A 116 -3.10 9.30 9.86
N LYS A 117 -3.12 9.70 11.13
CA LYS A 117 -2.47 10.92 11.61
C LYS A 117 -1.32 10.67 12.57
N ASN A 118 -1.27 9.53 13.26
CA ASN A 118 -0.22 9.19 14.22
C ASN A 118 0.17 7.71 14.15
#